data_AF-A0A453NP15-F1
#
_entry.id   AF-A0A453NP15-F1
#
_cell.length_a   1.000
_cell.length_b   1.000
_cell.length_c   1.000
_cell.angle_alpha   90.00
_cell.angle_beta   90.00
_cell.angle_gamma   90.00
#
_symmetry.space_group_name_H-M   'P 1'
#
loop_
_entity.id
_entity.type
_entity.pdbx_description
1 polymer ?
#
loop_
_entity_poly.entity_id
_entity_poly.type
_entity_poly.pdbx_seq_one_letter_code
_entity_poly.pdbx_strand_id
1 'polypeptide(L)'
;MGAELRRDDMAEAAVKPIRDSVAFRFVEHVLQSVRMDPLLVDPYDMDQYNKMVSTLDTSKKKTPDEEALYVTTLKALSEAVSKIDITYHHLLLNNIFTIRIWYLQRDTLDAFLDLITRLAAVADQYLRECLQMLVNNFTPPLVQRNELPRWAVSRKKDIFFHLCESLKTISDTVPLAPRILRDIIDRSMPKLFDNKAKMVSFVECMLGLDTDRMGDLIGATLLAKVVDLLTELDVNITWEDIIQGEHNKGIFEMELEDLNEDEDGLGQAGTKVLFGGNACAEKLDSLMVVVCEHLKSCAERGYLDKEFDILKAIFRASVLRVHRSKFCQVRILCYLVYV
;
A
#
# COMPACT_ATOMS: atom_id res chain seq x y z
N MET A 1 47.72 30.74 -48.44
CA MET A 1 46.32 31.01 -48.03
C MET A 1 45.49 29.82 -48.43
N GLY A 2 45.33 28.86 -47.52
CA GLY A 2 44.43 27.71 -47.68
C GLY A 2 43.63 27.62 -46.39
N ALA A 3 42.34 27.91 -46.47
CA ALA A 3 41.44 27.94 -45.32
C ALA A 3 40.89 26.53 -45.08
N GLU A 4 41.18 25.98 -43.89
CA GLU A 4 40.55 24.80 -43.34
C GLU A 4 39.10 25.12 -42.96
N LEU A 5 38.13 24.46 -43.61
CA LEU A 5 36.74 24.46 -43.18
C LEU A 5 36.55 23.33 -42.15
N ARG A 6 36.63 23.71 -40.87
CA ARG A 6 36.15 22.92 -39.74
C ARG A 6 34.64 22.72 -39.88
N ARG A 7 34.21 21.46 -40.04
CA ARG A 7 32.86 20.99 -39.70
C ARG A 7 32.90 20.56 -38.25
N ASP A 8 32.21 21.28 -37.38
CA ASP A 8 31.78 20.82 -36.06
C ASP A 8 30.68 21.77 -35.58
N ASP A 9 29.43 21.44 -35.90
CA ASP A 9 28.23 22.02 -35.29
C ASP A 9 27.13 20.95 -35.30
N MET A 10 27.29 19.94 -34.44
CA MET A 10 26.21 19.09 -33.95
C MET A 10 26.43 18.91 -32.46
N ALA A 11 26.24 20.01 -31.72
CA ALA A 11 26.05 19.95 -30.28
C ALA A 11 24.62 19.50 -30.02
N GLU A 12 24.48 18.24 -29.63
CA GLU A 12 23.32 17.71 -28.92
C GLU A 12 22.82 18.74 -27.90
N ALA A 13 21.56 19.11 -28.01
CA ALA A 13 20.89 19.98 -27.05
C ALA A 13 20.78 19.25 -25.70
N ALA A 14 21.84 19.38 -24.89
CA ALA A 14 21.82 18.99 -23.49
C ALA A 14 20.68 19.75 -22.79
N VAL A 15 19.63 19.01 -22.41
CA VAL A 15 18.51 19.49 -21.59
C VAL A 15 19.10 19.99 -20.28
N LYS A 16 19.20 21.32 -20.15
CA LYS A 16 19.67 21.95 -18.90
C LYS A 16 18.67 21.58 -17.78
N PRO A 17 19.15 21.16 -16.61
CA PRO A 17 18.28 20.90 -15.46
C PRO A 17 17.52 22.19 -15.14
N ILE A 18 16.19 22.12 -15.27
CA ILE A 18 15.29 23.24 -14.97
C ILE A 18 15.45 23.55 -13.48
N ARG A 19 15.85 24.78 -13.13
CA ARG A 19 15.88 25.22 -11.72
C ARG A 19 14.48 25.10 -11.13
N ASP A 20 14.36 24.56 -9.92
CA ASP A 20 13.08 24.32 -9.22
C ASP A 20 12.12 25.53 -9.25
N SER A 21 12.64 26.75 -9.09
CA SER A 21 11.85 27.99 -9.20
C SER A 21 11.21 28.27 -10.58
N VAL A 22 11.85 27.80 -11.66
CA VAL A 22 11.33 27.93 -13.04
C VAL A 22 10.29 26.86 -13.30
N ALA A 23 10.51 25.65 -12.78
CA ALA A 23 9.53 24.57 -12.84
C ALA A 23 8.25 24.93 -12.07
N PHE A 24 8.35 25.52 -10.89
CA PHE A 24 7.20 26.01 -10.13
C PHE A 24 6.38 27.03 -10.92
N ARG A 25 7.00 28.10 -11.45
CA ARG A 25 6.29 29.12 -12.23
C ARG A 25 5.64 28.55 -13.49
N PHE A 26 6.30 27.58 -14.12
CA PHE A 26 5.76 26.89 -15.29
C PHE A 26 4.52 26.06 -14.93
N VAL A 27 4.61 25.23 -13.88
CA VAL A 27 3.47 24.41 -13.41
C VAL A 27 2.32 25.30 -12.94
N GLU A 28 2.60 26.38 -12.20
CA GLU A 28 1.59 27.34 -11.78
C GLU A 28 0.86 27.98 -12.98
N HIS A 29 1.61 28.41 -14.00
CA HIS A 29 1.05 29.00 -15.21
C HIS A 29 0.15 28.01 -15.96
N VAL A 30 0.63 26.79 -16.17
CA VAL A 30 -0.12 25.74 -16.87
C VAL A 30 -1.40 25.36 -16.12
N LEU A 31 -1.33 25.21 -14.79
CA LEU A 31 -2.51 24.93 -13.97
C LEU A 31 -3.54 26.07 -14.01
N GLN A 32 -3.09 27.32 -13.98
CA GLN A 32 -3.99 28.48 -14.06
C GLN A 32 -4.60 28.65 -15.45
N SER A 33 -3.83 28.40 -16.52
CA SER A 33 -4.31 28.47 -17.91
C SER A 33 -5.44 27.46 -18.17
N VAL A 34 -5.33 26.23 -17.66
CA VAL A 34 -6.36 25.18 -17.79
C VAL A 34 -7.63 25.47 -16.98
N ARG A 35 -7.58 26.36 -15.98
CA ARG A 35 -8.75 26.83 -15.24
C ARG A 35 -9.54 27.93 -15.95
N MET A 36 -9.01 28.47 -17.05
CA MET A 36 -9.71 29.46 -17.87
C MET A 36 -10.84 28.79 -18.68
N ASP A 37 -11.77 29.60 -19.19
CA ASP A 37 -12.81 29.12 -20.12
C ASP A 37 -12.15 28.28 -21.24
N PRO A 38 -12.67 27.09 -21.61
CA PRO A 38 -12.11 26.23 -22.67
C PRO A 38 -11.83 26.95 -23.99
N LEU A 39 -12.51 28.07 -24.25
CA LEU A 39 -12.34 28.91 -25.44
C LEU A 39 -11.18 29.91 -25.35
N LEU A 40 -10.59 30.09 -24.16
CA LEU A 40 -9.50 31.02 -23.86
C LEU A 40 -8.19 30.32 -23.46
N VAL A 41 -8.19 28.98 -23.41
CA VAL A 41 -6.99 28.19 -23.12
C VAL A 41 -6.06 28.25 -24.32
N ASP A 42 -4.82 28.67 -24.10
CA ASP A 42 -3.78 28.61 -25.14
C ASP A 42 -3.57 27.12 -25.54
N PRO A 43 -3.71 26.74 -26.82
CA PRO A 43 -3.44 25.38 -27.28
C PRO A 43 -2.04 24.88 -26.87
N TYR A 44 -1.06 25.78 -26.76
CA TYR A 44 0.28 25.47 -26.29
C TYR A 44 0.27 25.05 -24.82
N ASP A 45 -0.43 25.78 -23.94
CA ASP A 45 -0.52 25.44 -22.52
C ASP A 45 -1.30 24.13 -22.30
N MET A 46 -2.32 23.87 -23.11
CA MET A 46 -3.06 22.61 -23.07
C MET A 46 -2.18 21.42 -23.50
N ASP A 47 -1.35 21.59 -24.54
CA ASP A 47 -0.36 20.59 -24.95
C ASP A 47 0.70 20.37 -23.86
N GLN A 48 1.13 21.42 -23.16
CA GLN A 48 2.05 21.30 -22.03
C GLN A 48 1.42 20.60 -20.82
N TYR A 49 0.14 20.88 -20.54
CA TYR A 49 -0.62 20.15 -19.52
C TYR A 49 -0.74 18.67 -19.87
N ASN A 50 -1.09 18.34 -21.12
CA ASN A 50 -1.17 16.96 -21.59
C ASN A 50 0.19 16.26 -21.53
N LYS A 51 1.27 16.96 -21.88
CA LYS A 51 2.64 16.45 -21.71
C LYS A 51 2.93 16.16 -20.24
N MET A 52 2.63 17.09 -19.32
CA MET A 52 2.81 16.89 -17.88
C MET A 52 2.02 15.68 -17.35
N VAL A 53 0.74 15.57 -17.74
CA VAL A 53 -0.12 14.41 -17.40
C VAL A 53 0.47 13.11 -17.95
N SER A 54 1.01 13.12 -19.17
CA SER A 54 1.66 11.96 -19.78
C SER A 54 2.99 11.59 -19.11
N THR A 55 3.75 12.57 -18.61
CA THR A 55 4.97 12.35 -17.84
C THR A 55 4.67 11.72 -16.48
N LEU A 56 3.47 11.96 -15.93
CA LEU A 56 3.03 11.35 -14.68
C LEU A 56 2.45 9.94 -14.86
N ASP A 57 2.25 9.47 -16.09
CA ASP A 57 1.88 8.10 -16.34
C ASP A 57 3.06 7.15 -16.05
N THR A 58 2.87 6.29 -15.04
CA THR A 58 3.87 5.30 -14.59
C THR A 58 3.96 4.07 -15.49
N SER A 59 3.15 4.00 -16.55
CA SER A 59 3.13 2.88 -17.50
C SER A 59 4.43 2.71 -18.30
N LYS A 60 5.26 3.75 -18.41
CA LYS A 60 6.50 3.75 -19.21
C LYS A 60 7.74 3.70 -18.32
N LYS A 61 8.70 2.84 -18.69
CA LYS A 61 10.05 2.87 -18.10
C LYS A 61 10.68 4.22 -18.40
N LYS A 62 11.08 4.95 -17.36
CA LYS A 62 11.70 6.27 -17.48
C LYS A 62 13.22 6.15 -17.57
N THR A 63 13.81 6.99 -18.41
CA THR A 63 15.25 7.24 -18.43
C THR A 63 15.66 8.08 -17.20
N PRO A 64 16.95 8.10 -16.81
CA PRO A 64 17.42 8.87 -15.65
C PRO A 64 17.10 10.38 -15.76
N ASP A 65 17.15 10.94 -16.97
CA ASP A 65 16.84 12.36 -17.21
C ASP A 65 15.34 12.64 -17.11
N GLU A 66 14.50 11.72 -17.59
CA GLU A 66 13.03 11.79 -17.41
C GLU A 66 12.62 11.64 -15.94
N GLU A 67 13.39 10.87 -15.17
CA GLU A 67 13.17 10.73 -13.73
C GLU A 67 13.52 12.00 -12.96
N ALA A 68 14.64 12.66 -13.29
CA ALA A 68 14.97 13.96 -12.73
C ALA A 68 13.88 15.00 -13.05
N LEU A 69 13.42 15.04 -14.30
CA LEU A 69 12.30 15.91 -14.70
C LEU A 69 11.02 15.57 -13.95
N TYR A 70 10.74 14.29 -13.72
CA TYR A 70 9.59 13.83 -12.96
C TYR A 70 9.65 14.29 -11.49
N VAL A 71 10.80 14.17 -10.83
CA VAL A 71 11.01 14.67 -9.46
C VAL A 71 10.82 16.18 -9.39
N THR A 72 11.40 16.94 -10.31
CA THR A 72 11.23 18.41 -10.37
C THR A 72 9.77 18.79 -10.59
N THR A 73 9.06 18.06 -11.45
CA THR A 73 7.63 18.28 -11.71
C THR A 73 6.78 17.99 -10.46
N LEU A 74 7.05 16.89 -9.75
CA LEU A 74 6.36 16.55 -8.51
C LEU A 74 6.57 17.61 -7.41
N LYS A 75 7.80 18.09 -7.26
CA LYS A 75 8.11 19.18 -6.31
C LYS A 75 7.41 20.48 -6.67
N ALA A 76 7.41 20.85 -7.95
CA ALA A 76 6.69 22.02 -8.44
C ALA A 76 5.17 21.90 -8.22
N LEU A 77 4.59 20.71 -8.43
CA LEU A 77 3.20 20.41 -8.09
C LEU A 77 2.93 20.51 -6.59
N SER A 78 3.86 20.04 -5.75
CA SER A 78 3.79 20.09 -4.28
C SER A 78 3.74 21.54 -3.76
N GLU A 79 4.42 22.46 -4.43
CA GLU A 79 4.33 23.89 -4.14
C GLU A 79 3.05 24.53 -4.72
N ALA A 80 2.57 24.03 -5.86
CA ALA A 80 1.40 24.57 -6.57
C ALA A 80 0.05 23.93 -6.17
N VAL A 81 0.01 23.10 -5.12
CA VAL A 81 -1.21 22.36 -4.71
C VAL A 81 -2.43 23.27 -4.50
N SER A 82 -2.23 24.49 -4.01
CA SER A 82 -3.31 25.48 -3.82
C SER A 82 -4.03 25.89 -5.11
N LYS A 83 -3.44 25.61 -6.28
CA LYS A 83 -4.00 25.92 -7.60
C LYS A 83 -4.73 24.73 -8.23
N ILE A 84 -4.58 23.52 -7.68
CA ILE A 84 -5.20 22.30 -8.19
C ILE A 84 -6.68 22.26 -7.81
N ASP A 85 -7.51 22.21 -8.83
CA ASP A 85 -8.97 22.10 -8.77
C ASP A 85 -9.44 20.70 -9.22
N ILE A 86 -10.35 20.10 -8.45
CA ILE A 86 -10.87 18.75 -8.67
C ILE A 86 -11.59 18.60 -10.01
N THR A 87 -12.22 19.66 -10.51
CA THR A 87 -13.02 19.62 -11.74
C THR A 87 -12.14 19.74 -12.98
N TYR A 88 -11.23 20.71 -12.99
CA TYR A 88 -10.36 20.97 -14.13
C TYR A 88 -9.18 19.99 -14.23
N HIS A 89 -8.68 19.49 -13.08
CA HIS A 89 -7.48 18.65 -13.04
C HIS A 89 -7.76 17.17 -12.71
N HIS A 90 -8.97 16.68 -12.99
CA HIS A 90 -9.36 15.30 -12.68
C HIS A 90 -8.42 14.24 -13.30
N LEU A 91 -7.93 14.43 -14.55
CA LEU A 91 -6.97 13.49 -15.18
C LEU A 91 -5.63 13.47 -14.46
N LEU A 92 -5.13 14.64 -14.07
CA LEU A 92 -3.89 14.79 -13.32
C LEU A 92 -4.02 14.10 -11.95
N LEU A 93 -5.09 14.39 -11.23
CA LEU A 93 -5.38 13.78 -9.92
C LEU A 93 -5.58 12.26 -10.03
N ASN A 94 -6.28 11.79 -11.06
CA ASN A 94 -6.44 10.36 -11.29
C ASN A 94 -5.09 9.66 -11.55
N ASN A 95 -4.20 10.27 -12.34
CA ASN A 95 -2.86 9.75 -12.53
C ASN A 95 -2.07 9.75 -11.21
N ILE A 96 -2.15 10.83 -10.43
CA ILE A 96 -1.49 10.92 -9.11
C ILE A 96 -1.98 9.81 -8.16
N PHE A 97 -3.29 9.60 -8.06
CA PHE A 97 -3.88 8.62 -7.15
C PHE A 97 -3.74 7.16 -7.62
N THR A 98 -3.40 6.92 -8.89
CA THR A 98 -3.16 5.57 -9.43
C THR A 98 -1.69 5.16 -9.40
N ILE A 99 -0.78 6.06 -9.00
CA ILE A 99 0.65 5.76 -8.88
C ILE A 99 0.88 4.64 -7.87
N ARG A 100 1.70 3.67 -8.28
CA ARG A 100 2.19 2.59 -7.43
C ARG A 100 3.55 2.94 -6.85
N ILE A 101 3.56 3.21 -5.56
CA ILE A 101 4.72 3.69 -4.79
C ILE A 101 5.89 2.70 -4.86
N TRP A 102 5.59 1.41 -4.98
CA TRP A 102 6.57 0.32 -5.03
C TRP A 102 7.57 0.38 -6.19
N TYR A 103 7.21 0.99 -7.32
CA TYR A 103 8.10 1.09 -8.49
C TYR A 103 8.94 2.36 -8.52
N LEU A 104 8.72 3.29 -7.58
CA LEU A 104 9.43 4.56 -7.54
C LEU A 104 10.84 4.39 -6.95
N GLN A 105 11.79 5.21 -7.39
CA GLN A 105 13.07 5.38 -6.69
C GLN A 105 12.89 6.21 -5.41
N ARG A 106 13.92 6.25 -4.54
CA ARG A 106 13.84 6.92 -3.24
C ARG A 106 13.57 8.42 -3.36
N ASP A 107 14.31 9.13 -4.21
CA ASP A 107 14.12 10.59 -4.37
C ASP A 107 12.73 10.93 -4.94
N THR A 108 12.24 10.08 -5.83
CA THR A 108 10.90 10.17 -6.42
C THR A 108 9.79 9.84 -5.41
N LEU A 109 10.04 8.86 -4.55
CA LEU A 109 9.14 8.47 -3.45
C LEU A 109 8.94 9.64 -2.49
N ASP A 110 10.04 10.27 -2.04
CA ASP A 110 9.99 11.37 -1.09
C ASP A 110 9.26 12.58 -1.66
N ALA A 111 9.56 12.95 -2.92
CA ALA A 111 8.86 14.04 -3.60
C ALA A 111 7.36 13.76 -3.80
N PHE A 112 7.00 12.51 -4.10
CA PHE A 112 5.60 12.10 -4.25
C PHE A 112 4.85 12.12 -2.91
N LEU A 113 5.45 11.61 -1.85
CA LEU A 113 4.84 11.59 -0.52
C LEU A 113 4.68 13.00 0.07
N ASP A 114 5.63 13.91 -0.17
CA ASP A 114 5.48 15.34 0.16
C ASP A 114 4.28 15.95 -0.59
N LEU A 115 4.15 15.70 -1.90
CA LEU A 115 2.99 16.15 -2.68
C LEU A 115 1.67 15.65 -2.09
N ILE A 116 1.58 14.36 -1.75
CA ILE A 116 0.35 13.77 -1.18
C ILE A 116 0.04 14.35 0.20
N THR A 117 1.06 14.56 1.03
CA THR A 117 0.90 15.17 2.35
C THR A 117 0.37 16.60 2.22
N ARG A 118 0.89 17.38 1.28
CA ARG A 118 0.40 18.75 1.02
C ARG A 118 -0.97 18.77 0.37
N LEU A 119 -1.27 17.84 -0.53
CA LEU A 119 -2.59 17.69 -1.13
C LEU A 119 -3.65 17.34 -0.07
N ALA A 120 -3.33 16.46 0.86
CA ALA A 120 -4.20 16.13 1.99
C ALA A 120 -4.41 17.32 2.94
N ALA A 121 -3.42 18.22 3.06
CA ALA A 121 -3.53 19.45 3.85
C ALA A 121 -4.35 20.55 3.13
N VAL A 122 -4.48 20.50 1.81
CA VAL A 122 -5.25 21.47 1.02
C VAL A 122 -6.72 21.08 1.00
N ALA A 123 -7.45 21.57 2.00
CA ALA A 123 -8.88 21.39 2.20
C ALA A 123 -9.34 19.92 2.25
N ASP A 124 -10.45 19.62 2.92
CA ASP A 124 -10.94 18.24 3.10
C ASP A 124 -11.36 17.53 1.78
N GLN A 125 -11.19 18.19 0.62
CA GLN A 125 -11.63 17.72 -0.69
C GLN A 125 -10.84 16.52 -1.23
N TYR A 126 -9.54 16.44 -0.91
CA TYR A 126 -8.66 15.38 -1.43
C TYR A 126 -8.22 14.38 -0.35
N LEU A 127 -8.57 14.64 0.90
CA LEU A 127 -8.08 13.90 2.05
C LEU A 127 -8.43 12.41 1.96
N ARG A 128 -9.65 12.08 1.58
CA ARG A 128 -10.10 10.69 1.47
C ARG A 128 -9.33 9.94 0.39
N GLU A 129 -9.16 10.54 -0.77
CA GLU A 129 -8.49 9.98 -1.94
C GLU A 129 -7.00 9.77 -1.66
N CYS A 130 -6.35 10.75 -0.99
CA CYS A 130 -4.96 10.63 -0.55
C CYS A 130 -4.78 9.46 0.42
N LEU A 131 -5.61 9.38 1.47
CA LEU A 131 -5.56 8.29 2.45
C LEU A 131 -5.87 6.93 1.80
N GLN A 132 -6.84 6.87 0.89
CA GLN A 132 -7.19 5.63 0.18
C GLN A 132 -6.03 5.15 -0.70
N MET A 133 -5.37 6.06 -1.41
CA MET A 133 -4.20 5.73 -2.22
C MET A 133 -3.06 5.19 -1.35
N LEU A 134 -2.78 5.81 -0.20
CA LEU A 134 -1.73 5.34 0.72
C LEU A 134 -2.06 3.94 1.27
N VAL A 135 -3.31 3.72 1.71
CA VAL A 135 -3.75 2.40 2.23
C VAL A 135 -3.73 1.33 1.14
N ASN A 136 -4.08 1.67 -0.11
CA ASN A 136 -3.98 0.73 -1.24
C ASN A 136 -2.53 0.28 -1.49
N ASN A 137 -1.55 1.12 -1.14
CA ASN A 137 -0.13 0.79 -1.26
C ASN A 137 0.42 -0.02 -0.08
N PHE A 138 -0.37 -0.34 0.96
CA PHE A 138 0.07 -1.27 2.02
C PHE A 138 0.35 -2.67 1.49
N THR A 139 -0.27 -3.02 0.36
CA THR A 139 -0.01 -4.28 -0.33
C THR A 139 0.93 -4.05 -1.53
N PRO A 140 2.10 -4.71 -1.56
CA PRO A 140 2.97 -4.68 -2.72
C PRO A 140 2.32 -5.37 -3.93
N PRO A 141 2.69 -4.97 -5.16
CA PRO A 141 2.24 -5.67 -6.36
C PRO A 141 2.74 -7.12 -6.32
N LEU A 142 1.80 -8.06 -6.31
CA LEU A 142 2.06 -9.50 -6.30
C LEU A 142 2.37 -9.99 -7.71
N VAL A 143 3.31 -10.93 -7.84
CA VAL A 143 3.61 -11.62 -9.11
C VAL A 143 2.66 -12.81 -9.29
N GLN A 144 2.59 -13.38 -10.50
CA GLN A 144 1.70 -14.49 -10.91
C GLN A 144 1.57 -15.67 -9.93
N ARG A 145 2.56 -15.91 -9.05
CA ARG A 145 2.51 -16.93 -7.99
C ARG A 145 2.11 -16.43 -6.61
N ASN A 146 1.49 -15.26 -6.51
CA ASN A 146 1.06 -14.70 -5.22
C ASN A 146 2.22 -14.45 -4.23
N GLU A 147 3.45 -14.41 -4.74
CA GLU A 147 4.67 -14.15 -3.97
C GLU A 147 5.11 -12.70 -4.15
N LEU A 148 5.73 -12.15 -3.09
CA LEU A 148 6.38 -10.84 -3.19
C LEU A 148 7.65 -10.98 -4.06
N PRO A 149 7.90 -10.05 -5.00
CA PRO A 149 9.18 -9.96 -5.66
C PRO A 149 10.33 -9.79 -4.65
N ARG A 150 11.49 -10.44 -4.88
CA ARG A 150 12.67 -10.31 -4.00
C ARG A 150 13.09 -8.85 -3.77
N TRP A 151 13.02 -8.01 -4.80
CA TRP A 151 13.33 -6.58 -4.69
C TRP A 151 12.33 -5.83 -3.80
N ALA A 152 11.07 -6.25 -3.77
CA ALA A 152 10.04 -5.64 -2.94
C ALA A 152 10.24 -6.04 -1.47
N VAL A 153 10.65 -7.29 -1.20
CA VAL A 153 10.97 -7.75 0.17
C VAL A 153 12.10 -6.91 0.78
N SER A 154 13.19 -6.67 0.04
CA SER A 154 14.31 -5.87 0.57
C SER A 154 13.95 -4.41 0.84
N ARG A 155 13.05 -3.82 0.04
CA ARG A 155 12.63 -2.41 0.17
C ARG A 155 11.39 -2.22 1.05
N LYS A 156 10.74 -3.30 1.47
CA LYS A 156 9.45 -3.27 2.18
C LYS A 156 9.50 -2.41 3.43
N LYS A 157 10.52 -2.62 4.28
CA LYS A 157 10.68 -1.87 5.53
C LYS A 157 10.86 -0.37 5.30
N ASP A 158 11.69 0.00 4.34
CA ASP A 158 11.93 1.40 3.98
C ASP A 158 10.64 2.06 3.46
N ILE A 159 9.95 1.42 2.51
CA ILE A 159 8.70 1.97 1.93
C ILE A 159 7.63 2.11 3.02
N PHE A 160 7.49 1.10 3.88
CA PHE A 160 6.54 1.14 5.00
C PHE A 160 6.86 2.25 5.98
N PHE A 161 8.13 2.48 6.28
CA PHE A 161 8.55 3.59 7.13
C PHE A 161 8.07 4.93 6.55
N HIS A 162 8.37 5.21 5.28
CA HIS A 162 7.97 6.46 4.62
C HIS A 162 6.45 6.61 4.49
N LEU A 163 5.71 5.51 4.23
CA LEU A 163 4.24 5.50 4.21
C LEU A 163 3.65 5.87 5.58
N CYS A 164 4.13 5.21 6.63
CA CYS A 164 3.68 5.46 8.00
C CYS A 164 4.03 6.89 8.43
N GLU A 165 5.23 7.39 8.10
CA GLU A 165 5.66 8.77 8.37
C GLU A 165 4.76 9.80 7.68
N SER A 166 4.40 9.56 6.41
CA SER A 166 3.50 10.43 5.66
C SER A 166 2.09 10.45 6.26
N LEU A 167 1.56 9.27 6.61
CA LEU A 167 0.25 9.16 7.29
C LEU A 167 0.25 9.87 8.65
N LYS A 168 1.34 9.78 9.41
CA LYS A 168 1.52 10.53 10.66
C LYS A 168 1.50 12.04 10.41
N THR A 169 2.25 12.50 9.42
CA THR A 169 2.30 13.92 9.05
C THR A 169 0.92 14.45 8.61
N ILE A 170 0.15 13.66 7.85
CA ILE A 170 -1.23 13.98 7.49
C ILE A 170 -2.14 14.01 8.72
N SER A 171 -2.00 13.06 9.64
CA SER A 171 -2.75 13.02 10.90
C SER A 171 -2.48 14.22 11.80
N ASP A 172 -1.23 14.67 11.87
CA ASP A 172 -0.84 15.82 12.68
C ASP A 172 -1.30 17.15 12.07
N THR A 173 -1.40 17.22 10.74
CA THR A 173 -1.87 18.42 10.02
C THR A 173 -3.38 18.50 9.95
N VAL A 174 -4.08 17.37 9.78
CA VAL A 174 -5.53 17.32 9.57
C VAL A 174 -6.22 16.46 10.65
N PRO A 175 -6.92 17.08 11.63
CA PRO A 175 -7.53 16.37 12.75
C PRO A 175 -8.60 15.33 12.35
N LEU A 176 -9.21 15.45 11.17
CA LEU A 176 -10.19 14.49 10.66
C LEU A 176 -9.54 13.24 10.05
N ALA A 177 -8.24 13.28 9.72
CA ALA A 177 -7.56 12.20 9.01
C ALA A 177 -7.61 10.86 9.75
N PRO A 178 -7.38 10.76 11.08
CA PRO A 178 -7.46 9.48 11.79
C PRO A 178 -8.83 8.80 11.70
N ARG A 179 -9.91 9.59 11.73
CA ARG A 179 -11.28 9.06 11.64
C ARG A 179 -11.58 8.49 10.25
N ILE A 180 -11.14 9.19 9.21
CA ILE A 180 -11.33 8.76 7.82
C ILE A 180 -10.40 7.57 7.51
N LEU A 181 -9.16 7.61 7.97
CA LEU A 181 -8.20 6.53 7.84
C LEU A 181 -8.73 5.23 8.45
N ARG A 182 -9.34 5.30 9.64
CA ARG A 182 -10.01 4.16 10.26
C ARG A 182 -11.12 3.56 9.39
N ASP A 183 -11.99 4.40 8.80
CA ASP A 183 -13.06 3.95 7.90
C ASP A 183 -12.51 3.31 6.61
N ILE A 184 -11.42 3.87 6.07
CA ILE A 184 -10.74 3.32 4.89
C ILE A 184 -10.09 1.98 5.21
N ILE A 185 -9.36 1.87 6.32
CA ILE A 185 -8.71 0.63 6.73
C ILE A 185 -9.76 -0.46 6.96
N ASP A 186 -10.86 -0.15 7.63
CA ASP A 186 -11.94 -1.11 7.89
C ASP A 186 -12.50 -1.71 6.59
N ARG A 187 -12.71 -0.88 5.56
CA ARG A 187 -13.17 -1.34 4.24
C ARG A 187 -12.10 -2.09 3.45
N SER A 188 -10.84 -1.81 3.73
CA SER A 188 -9.68 -2.36 3.02
C SER A 188 -9.10 -3.61 3.69
N MET A 189 -9.66 -4.01 4.84
CA MET A 189 -9.20 -5.19 5.59
C MET A 189 -9.19 -6.43 4.69
N PRO A 190 -8.10 -7.24 4.74
CA PRO A 190 -8.01 -8.48 3.99
C PRO A 190 -9.14 -9.44 4.36
N LYS A 191 -9.72 -10.09 3.35
CA LYS A 191 -10.74 -11.12 3.50
C LYS A 191 -10.11 -12.50 3.57
N LEU A 192 -10.83 -13.50 4.08
CA LEU A 192 -10.35 -14.89 4.17
C LEU A 192 -9.75 -15.45 2.86
N PHE A 193 -10.35 -15.10 1.73
CA PHE A 193 -9.94 -15.55 0.40
C PHE A 193 -8.79 -14.75 -0.20
N ASP A 194 -8.38 -13.64 0.42
CA ASP A 194 -7.22 -12.89 -0.05
C ASP A 194 -5.95 -13.72 0.08
N ASN A 195 -4.99 -13.43 -0.79
CA ASN A 195 -3.69 -14.06 -0.76
C ASN A 195 -2.98 -13.82 0.59
N LYS A 196 -2.29 -14.85 1.10
CA LYS A 196 -1.44 -14.80 2.29
C LYS A 196 -0.48 -13.60 2.26
N ALA A 197 0.21 -13.38 1.15
CA ALA A 197 1.23 -12.33 1.07
C ALA A 197 0.63 -10.91 1.11
N LYS A 198 -0.58 -10.73 0.55
CA LYS A 198 -1.38 -9.50 0.68
C LYS A 198 -1.81 -9.29 2.12
N MET A 199 -2.39 -10.31 2.74
CA MET A 199 -2.89 -10.27 4.11
C MET A 199 -1.79 -9.92 5.11
N VAL A 200 -0.65 -10.60 5.04
CA VAL A 200 0.52 -10.35 5.90
C VAL A 200 1.07 -8.95 5.72
N SER A 201 1.28 -8.50 4.47
CA SER A 201 1.86 -7.16 4.21
C SER A 201 0.93 -6.03 4.65
N PHE A 202 -0.38 -6.20 4.46
CA PHE A 202 -1.37 -5.22 4.91
C PHE A 202 -1.40 -5.09 6.44
N VAL A 203 -1.47 -6.23 7.15
CA VAL A 203 -1.52 -6.24 8.63
C VAL A 203 -0.23 -5.69 9.23
N GLU A 204 0.93 -6.03 8.66
CA GLU A 204 2.22 -5.51 9.12
C GLU A 204 2.32 -3.98 8.97
N CYS A 205 1.93 -3.43 7.82
CA CYS A 205 1.93 -1.98 7.61
C CYS A 205 0.90 -1.28 8.50
N MET A 206 -0.29 -1.86 8.66
CA MET A 206 -1.35 -1.34 9.52
C MET A 206 -0.95 -1.29 10.99
N LEU A 207 -0.33 -2.35 11.52
CA LEU A 207 0.19 -2.35 12.90
C LEU A 207 1.36 -1.37 13.06
N GLY A 208 2.12 -1.10 12.01
CA GLY A 208 3.13 -0.02 12.02
C GLY A 208 2.54 1.37 12.33
N LEU A 209 1.26 1.61 12.05
CA LEU A 209 0.56 2.88 12.36
C LEU A 209 0.18 3.01 13.83
N ASP A 210 0.15 1.91 14.56
CA ASP A 210 -0.15 1.83 15.99
C ASP A 210 0.99 2.38 16.86
N THR A 211 1.91 3.12 16.24
CA THR A 211 3.03 3.76 16.92
C THR A 211 2.70 5.22 17.22
N ASP A 212 3.04 5.66 18.44
CA ASP A 212 2.94 7.05 18.91
C ASP A 212 1.48 7.58 19.03
N ARG A 213 1.27 8.89 18.84
CA ARG A 213 -0.03 9.57 18.99
C ARG A 213 -1.13 9.01 18.08
N MET A 214 -0.77 8.49 16.92
CA MET A 214 -1.75 7.91 16.00
C MET A 214 -2.27 6.57 16.54
N GLY A 215 -1.41 5.77 17.16
CA GLY A 215 -1.81 4.56 17.90
C GLY A 215 -2.82 4.84 19.01
N ASP A 216 -2.64 5.92 19.79
CA ASP A 216 -3.63 6.30 20.82
C ASP A 216 -5.04 6.57 20.22
N LEU A 217 -5.15 6.98 18.94
CA LEU A 217 -6.42 7.31 18.29
C LEU A 217 -7.09 6.15 17.55
N ILE A 218 -6.31 5.31 16.86
CA ILE A 218 -6.83 4.23 16.02
C ILE A 218 -6.35 2.84 16.44
N GLY A 219 -5.26 2.74 17.20
CA GLY A 219 -4.57 1.52 17.59
C GLY A 219 -5.45 0.42 18.14
N ALA A 220 -6.22 0.74 19.19
CA ALA A 220 -7.16 -0.21 19.79
C ALA A 220 -8.17 -0.79 18.79
N THR A 221 -8.60 0.01 17.82
CA THR A 221 -9.52 -0.45 16.77
C THR A 221 -8.77 -1.31 15.74
N LEU A 222 -7.55 -0.94 15.35
CA LEU A 222 -6.73 -1.72 14.43
C LEU A 222 -6.41 -3.10 15.02
N LEU A 223 -5.97 -3.16 16.28
CA LEU A 223 -5.67 -4.42 16.96
C LEU A 223 -6.91 -5.30 17.07
N ALA A 224 -8.07 -4.72 17.41
CA ALA A 224 -9.34 -5.46 17.43
C ALA A 224 -9.65 -6.12 16.08
N LYS A 225 -9.46 -5.39 14.98
CA LYS A 225 -9.67 -5.92 13.62
C LYS A 225 -8.70 -7.04 13.26
N VAL A 226 -7.44 -6.96 13.69
CA VAL A 226 -6.48 -8.06 13.51
C VAL A 226 -6.93 -9.30 14.28
N VAL A 227 -7.33 -9.14 15.54
CA VAL A 227 -7.79 -10.27 16.37
C VAL A 227 -9.07 -10.90 15.82
N ASP A 228 -10.00 -10.09 15.31
CA ASP A 228 -11.20 -10.59 14.65
C ASP A 228 -10.83 -11.42 13.39
N LEU A 229 -9.90 -10.94 12.56
CA LEU A 229 -9.40 -11.66 11.39
C LEU A 229 -8.69 -12.98 11.77
N LEU A 230 -7.85 -12.96 12.80
CA LEU A 230 -7.20 -14.16 13.34
C LEU A 230 -8.24 -15.19 13.80
N THR A 231 -9.25 -14.73 14.53
CA THR A 231 -10.34 -15.57 15.04
C THR A 231 -11.15 -16.18 13.89
N GLU A 232 -11.44 -15.39 12.85
CA GLU A 232 -12.14 -15.86 11.65
C GLU A 232 -11.33 -16.93 10.92
N LEU A 233 -10.02 -16.74 10.74
CA LEU A 233 -9.14 -17.76 10.15
C LEU A 233 -9.13 -19.05 10.97
N ASP A 234 -8.99 -18.94 12.29
CA ASP A 234 -8.90 -20.08 13.21
C ASP A 234 -10.19 -20.93 13.25
N VAL A 235 -11.36 -20.29 13.21
CA VAL A 235 -12.65 -21.01 13.12
C VAL A 235 -12.76 -21.80 11.81
N ASN A 236 -12.20 -21.27 10.72
CA ASN A 236 -12.25 -21.89 9.40
C ASN A 236 -11.19 -22.98 9.19
N ILE A 237 -10.25 -23.19 10.13
CA ILE A 237 -9.35 -24.34 10.09
C ILE A 237 -10.17 -25.60 10.39
N THR A 238 -10.32 -26.48 9.41
CA THR A 238 -11.05 -27.73 9.56
C THR A 238 -10.17 -28.80 10.22
N TRP A 239 -10.79 -29.85 10.78
CA TRP A 239 -10.02 -30.98 11.32
C TRP A 239 -9.24 -31.74 10.23
N GLU A 240 -9.74 -31.73 9.00
CA GLU A 240 -9.07 -32.29 7.82
C GLU A 240 -7.73 -31.59 7.57
N ASP A 241 -7.67 -30.27 7.77
CA ASP A 241 -6.45 -29.47 7.62
C ASP A 241 -5.39 -29.79 8.69
N ILE A 242 -5.84 -30.03 9.92
CA ILE A 242 -4.98 -30.36 11.07
C ILE A 242 -4.38 -31.76 10.92
N ILE A 243 -5.18 -32.72 10.42
CA ILE A 243 -4.78 -34.12 10.28
C ILE A 243 -3.88 -34.32 9.05
N GLN A 244 -4.09 -33.58 7.96
CA GLN A 244 -3.24 -33.66 6.76
C GLN A 244 -1.80 -33.17 6.99
N GLY A 245 -1.58 -32.23 7.91
CA GLY A 245 -0.24 -31.73 8.27
C GLY A 245 0.68 -32.79 8.91
N GLU A 246 0.11 -33.80 9.57
CA GLU A 246 0.88 -34.91 10.15
C GLU A 246 1.05 -36.10 9.20
N HIS A 247 0.08 -36.34 8.30
CA HIS A 247 0.08 -37.52 7.43
C HIS A 247 0.81 -37.35 6.08
N ASN A 248 1.06 -36.12 5.62
CA ASN A 248 1.75 -35.90 4.33
C ASN A 248 3.28 -35.74 4.42
N LYS A 249 3.92 -36.05 5.55
CA LYS A 249 5.38 -36.31 5.62
C LYS A 249 5.73 -37.78 5.40
N GLY A 250 4.96 -38.46 4.54
CA GLY A 250 5.10 -39.88 4.20
C GLY A 250 5.30 -40.14 2.71
N ILE A 251 6.55 -40.03 2.25
CA ILE A 251 7.23 -40.93 1.28
C ILE A 251 6.77 -41.02 -0.20
N PHE A 252 5.68 -40.42 -0.68
CA PHE A 252 5.44 -40.40 -2.14
C PHE A 252 4.91 -39.08 -2.68
N GLU A 253 5.83 -38.21 -3.10
CA GLU A 253 5.58 -37.17 -4.09
C GLU A 253 5.80 -37.81 -5.47
N MET A 254 4.73 -38.37 -6.04
CA MET A 254 4.72 -38.77 -7.45
C MET A 254 4.16 -37.58 -8.23
N GLU A 255 5.06 -36.79 -8.79
CA GLU A 255 4.73 -35.84 -9.86
C GLU A 255 4.03 -36.65 -10.98
N LEU A 256 2.70 -36.55 -11.06
CA LEU A 256 1.94 -37.11 -12.17
C LEU A 256 1.85 -36.03 -13.24
N GLU A 257 2.66 -36.22 -14.29
CA GLU A 257 2.61 -35.49 -15.56
C GLU A 257 1.22 -35.60 -16.22
N ASP A 258 0.86 -34.54 -16.94
CA ASP A 258 -0.41 -34.31 -17.64
C ASP A 258 -0.88 -35.50 -18.50
N LEU A 259 -2.16 -35.89 -18.34
CA LEU A 259 -2.93 -36.55 -19.39
C LEU A 259 -4.32 -35.90 -19.49
N ASN A 260 -4.51 -35.14 -20.59
CA ASN A 260 -5.83 -34.81 -21.11
C ASN A 260 -6.56 -36.12 -21.44
N GLU A 261 -7.79 -36.29 -20.95
CA GLU A 261 -8.81 -37.08 -21.62
C GLU A 261 -10.22 -36.64 -21.18
N ASP A 262 -11.07 -36.50 -22.19
CA ASP A 262 -12.41 -35.91 -22.17
C ASP A 262 -13.50 -36.82 -21.58
N GLU A 263 -14.59 -36.15 -21.19
CA GLU A 263 -16.01 -36.55 -21.22
C GLU A 263 -16.58 -37.65 -20.28
N ASP A 264 -17.37 -37.14 -19.32
CA ASP A 264 -18.83 -37.30 -19.21
C ASP A 264 -19.39 -38.06 -17.98
N GLY A 265 -20.49 -37.52 -17.42
CA GLY A 265 -21.38 -38.28 -16.53
C GLY A 265 -21.54 -37.82 -15.07
N LEU A 266 -22.29 -36.73 -14.87
CA LEU A 266 -23.36 -36.57 -13.85
C LEU A 266 -23.09 -36.96 -12.37
N GLY A 267 -23.07 -35.95 -11.49
CA GLY A 267 -23.45 -36.16 -10.09
C GLY A 267 -23.07 -35.05 -9.11
N GLN A 268 -24.01 -34.15 -8.82
CA GLN A 268 -24.05 -33.29 -7.63
C GLN A 268 -22.76 -32.50 -7.29
N ALA A 269 -22.56 -31.39 -8.00
CA ALA A 269 -21.63 -30.35 -7.58
C ALA A 269 -22.20 -29.57 -6.37
N GLY A 270 -22.15 -30.20 -5.19
CA GLY A 270 -21.94 -29.43 -3.97
C GLY A 270 -20.57 -28.78 -4.12
N THR A 271 -20.53 -27.46 -4.26
CA THR A 271 -19.30 -26.67 -4.33
C THR A 271 -18.52 -26.80 -3.02
N LYS A 272 -17.90 -27.97 -2.78
CA LYS A 272 -16.74 -28.09 -1.91
C LYS A 272 -15.63 -27.38 -2.68
N VAL A 273 -15.54 -26.07 -2.49
CA VAL A 273 -14.31 -25.33 -2.74
C VAL A 273 -13.25 -26.10 -1.99
N LEU A 274 -12.39 -26.83 -2.70
CA LEU A 274 -11.20 -27.44 -2.13
C LEU A 274 -10.37 -26.29 -1.55
N PHE A 275 -10.56 -26.03 -0.26
CA PHE A 275 -9.51 -25.44 0.53
C PHE A 275 -8.32 -26.39 0.37
N GLY A 276 -7.24 -25.92 -0.27
CA GLY A 276 -5.96 -26.59 -0.11
C GLY A 276 -5.72 -26.69 1.39
N GLY A 277 -5.64 -27.91 1.91
CA GLY A 277 -5.91 -28.25 3.31
C GLY A 277 -4.94 -27.67 4.36
N ASN A 278 -4.21 -26.62 4.03
CA ASN A 278 -3.31 -25.90 4.94
C ASN A 278 -3.36 -24.37 4.78
N ALA A 279 -4.15 -23.85 3.84
CA ALA A 279 -4.06 -22.43 3.46
C ALA A 279 -4.47 -21.48 4.59
N CYS A 280 -5.50 -21.82 5.38
CA CYS A 280 -5.92 -21.01 6.53
C CYS A 280 -4.92 -21.09 7.69
N ALA A 281 -4.39 -22.28 7.97
CA ALA A 281 -3.41 -22.48 9.03
C ALA A 281 -2.09 -21.75 8.73
N GLU A 282 -1.59 -21.80 7.50
CA GLU A 282 -0.40 -21.05 7.11
C GLU A 282 -0.58 -19.53 7.15
N LYS A 283 -1.76 -19.02 6.75
CA LYS A 283 -2.09 -17.60 6.88
C LYS A 283 -2.12 -17.18 8.34
N LEU A 284 -2.77 -17.99 9.19
CA LEU A 284 -2.85 -17.75 10.62
C LEU A 284 -1.45 -17.71 11.24
N ASP A 285 -0.59 -18.67 10.93
CA ASP A 285 0.75 -18.75 11.49
C ASP A 285 1.61 -17.54 11.11
N SER A 286 1.55 -17.11 9.84
CA SER A 286 2.28 -15.93 9.38
C SER A 286 1.76 -14.63 10.00
N LEU A 287 0.45 -14.49 10.20
CA LEU A 287 -0.13 -13.33 10.88
C LEU A 287 0.22 -13.31 12.38
N MET A 288 0.24 -14.47 13.03
CA MET A 288 0.66 -14.57 14.43
C MET A 288 2.09 -14.09 14.60
N VAL A 289 3.01 -14.43 13.70
CA VAL A 289 4.40 -13.93 13.72
C VAL A 289 4.42 -12.40 13.66
N VAL A 290 3.69 -11.79 12.72
CA VAL A 290 3.62 -10.32 12.57
C VAL A 290 3.08 -9.64 13.84
N VAL A 291 2.01 -10.18 14.43
CA VAL A 291 1.45 -9.65 15.69
C VAL A 291 2.46 -9.77 16.83
N CYS A 292 3.20 -10.88 16.91
CA CYS A 292 4.21 -11.08 17.95
C CYS A 292 5.39 -10.11 17.79
N GLU A 293 5.85 -9.87 16.56
CA GLU A 293 6.88 -8.89 16.28
C GLU A 293 6.43 -7.47 16.64
N HIS A 294 5.17 -7.12 16.36
CA HIS A 294 4.58 -5.84 16.79
C HIS A 294 4.57 -5.69 18.32
N LEU A 295 4.03 -6.68 19.04
CA LEU A 295 4.00 -6.67 20.51
C LEU A 295 5.39 -6.58 21.12
N LYS A 296 6.38 -7.28 20.54
CA LYS A 296 7.77 -7.17 20.97
C LYS A 296 8.32 -5.76 20.75
N SER A 297 8.02 -5.12 19.61
CA SER A 297 8.42 -3.73 19.38
C SER A 297 7.75 -2.76 20.36
N CYS A 298 6.48 -3.00 20.71
CA CYS A 298 5.76 -2.23 21.73
C CYS A 298 6.39 -2.41 23.12
N ALA A 299 6.84 -3.62 23.47
CA ALA A 299 7.58 -3.90 24.70
C ALA A 299 8.90 -3.13 24.77
N GLU A 300 9.69 -3.16 23.70
CA GLU A 300 10.96 -2.41 23.62
C GLU A 300 10.78 -0.90 23.75
N ARG A 301 9.60 -0.38 23.36
CA ARG A 301 9.24 1.04 23.42
C ARG A 301 8.51 1.45 24.72
N GLY A 302 8.18 0.51 25.60
CA GLY A 302 7.50 0.77 26.87
C GLY A 302 5.98 0.99 26.76
N TYR A 303 5.33 0.60 25.66
CA TYR A 303 3.87 0.72 25.46
C TYR A 303 3.10 -0.58 25.75
N LEU A 304 3.79 -1.61 26.25
CA LEU A 304 3.23 -2.96 26.41
C LEU A 304 1.98 -3.02 27.28
N ASP A 305 1.97 -2.30 28.40
CA ASP A 305 0.86 -2.37 29.36
C ASP A 305 -0.47 -1.89 28.74
N LYS A 306 -0.42 -0.82 27.94
CA LYS A 306 -1.58 -0.29 27.22
C LYS A 306 -2.08 -1.29 26.18
N GLU A 307 -1.18 -1.79 25.33
CA GLU A 307 -1.49 -2.78 24.30
C GLU A 307 -2.06 -4.07 24.89
N PHE A 308 -1.53 -4.49 26.02
CA PHE A 308 -1.94 -5.69 26.73
C PHE A 308 -3.35 -5.54 27.32
N ASP A 309 -3.69 -4.38 27.87
CA ASP A 309 -5.05 -4.13 28.38
C ASP A 309 -6.07 -4.04 27.24
N ILE A 310 -5.71 -3.46 26.10
CA ILE A 310 -6.51 -3.50 24.87
C ILE A 310 -6.73 -4.95 24.42
N LEU A 311 -5.65 -5.74 24.34
CA LEU A 311 -5.72 -7.15 23.92
C LEU A 311 -6.58 -7.99 24.88
N LYS A 312 -6.48 -7.78 26.20
CA LYS A 312 -7.36 -8.42 27.20
C LYS A 312 -8.82 -8.06 26.98
N ALA A 313 -9.12 -6.78 26.71
CA ALA A 313 -10.48 -6.32 26.46
C ALA A 313 -11.06 -6.99 25.20
N ILE A 314 -10.29 -7.02 24.11
CA ILE A 314 -10.66 -7.69 22.86
C ILE A 314 -10.84 -9.20 23.08
N PHE A 315 -9.94 -9.85 23.81
CA PHE A 315 -10.02 -11.28 24.10
C PHE A 315 -11.32 -11.65 24.84
N ARG A 316 -11.72 -10.83 25.82
CA ARG A 316 -12.99 -10.99 26.54
C ARG A 316 -14.21 -10.73 25.68
N ALA A 317 -14.13 -9.79 24.74
CA ALA A 317 -15.25 -9.39 23.89
C ALA A 317 -15.47 -10.35 22.71
N SER A 318 -14.41 -10.65 21.95
CA SER A 318 -14.47 -11.40 20.69
C SER A 318 -14.08 -12.87 20.88
N VAL A 319 -12.91 -13.16 21.45
CA VAL A 319 -12.29 -14.50 21.39
C VAL A 319 -12.96 -15.50 22.34
N LEU A 320 -13.31 -15.08 23.56
CA LEU A 320 -13.98 -15.92 24.55
C LEU A 320 -15.40 -16.35 24.14
N ARG A 321 -16.06 -15.59 23.26
CA ARG A 321 -17.41 -15.92 22.78
C ARG A 321 -17.40 -16.92 21.62
N VAL A 322 -16.26 -17.11 20.97
CA VAL A 322 -16.12 -17.99 19.81
C VAL A 322 -15.73 -19.39 20.26
N HIS A 323 -16.72 -20.21 20.61
CA HIS A 323 -16.52 -21.59 21.11
C HIS A 323 -15.89 -22.57 20.08
N ARG A 324 -15.68 -22.15 18.83
CA ARG A 324 -15.06 -22.97 17.76
C ARG A 324 -13.60 -22.62 17.44
N SER A 325 -13.04 -21.59 18.09
CA SER A 325 -11.64 -21.22 17.94
C SER A 325 -10.76 -22.31 18.56
N LYS A 326 -9.83 -22.87 17.77
CA LYS A 326 -8.96 -23.99 18.20
C LYS A 326 -7.59 -23.51 18.66
N PHE A 327 -7.01 -22.54 17.96
CA PHE A 327 -5.63 -22.10 18.15
C PHE A 327 -5.51 -20.65 18.65
N CYS A 328 -6.42 -19.75 18.26
CA CYS A 328 -6.36 -18.34 18.68
C CYS A 328 -6.60 -18.17 20.18
N GLN A 329 -7.57 -18.90 20.74
CA GLN A 329 -7.81 -18.92 22.19
C GLN A 329 -6.57 -19.32 22.97
N VAL A 330 -5.89 -20.40 22.58
CA VAL A 330 -4.72 -20.91 23.29
C VAL A 330 -3.51 -20.01 23.07
N ARG A 331 -3.24 -19.56 21.84
CA ARG A 331 -2.07 -18.73 21.55
C ARG A 331 -2.20 -17.34 22.18
N ILE A 332 -3.34 -16.66 22.03
CA ILE A 332 -3.56 -15.34 22.67
C ILE A 332 -3.54 -15.48 24.19
N LEU A 333 -4.13 -16.54 24.77
CA LEU A 333 -4.07 -16.80 26.20
C LEU A 333 -2.63 -17.08 26.68
N CYS A 334 -1.84 -17.88 25.94
CA CYS A 334 -0.43 -18.09 26.27
C CYS A 334 0.36 -16.78 26.25
N TYR A 335 0.11 -15.90 25.29
CA TYR A 335 0.75 -14.57 25.27
C TYR A 335 0.27 -13.67 26.43
N LEU A 336 -1.01 -13.74 26.81
CA LEU A 336 -1.56 -13.05 27.99
C LEU A 336 -1.03 -13.58 29.34
N VAL A 337 -0.31 -14.72 29.34
CA VAL A 337 0.18 -15.39 30.55
C VAL A 337 1.71 -15.39 30.65
N TYR A 338 2.42 -15.32 29.51
CA TYR A 338 3.89 -15.41 29.46
C TYR A 338 4.62 -14.06 29.27
N VAL A 339 3.88 -12.98 29.08
CA VAL A 339 4.35 -11.59 29.19
C VAL A 339 3.74 -11.00 30.45
#